data_AF-A0A943SLH3-F1
#
_entry.id   AF-A0A943SLH3-F1
#
_cell.length_a   1.000
_cell.length_b   1.000
_cell.length_c   1.000
_cell.angle_alpha   90.00
_cell.angle_beta   90.00
_cell.angle_gamma   90.00
#
_symmetry.space_group_name_H-M   'P 1'
#
loop_
_entity.id
_entity.type
_entity.pdbx_description
1 polymer ?
#
loop_
_entity_poly.entity_id
_entity_poly.type
_entity_poly.pdbx_seq_one_letter_code
_entity_poly.pdbx_strand_id
1 'polypeptide(L)'
;MTDERQAELIATACKEAGLDGHIKWIKRAKDAQTWAERIAERFRNSRQLPVKNSYMYCDKLDMCFFYGETGTPHMAYAGYVTASSPDITEGKLLEAFRRARQILSTMKELAEG
;
A
#
# COMPACT_ATOMS: atom_id res chain seq x y z
N MET A 1 15.95 -8.75 2.73
CA MET A 1 15.83 -7.27 2.78
C MET A 1 15.55 -6.82 4.22
N THR A 2 16.17 -5.74 4.68
CA THR A 2 15.91 -5.15 6.02
C THR A 2 14.63 -4.32 6.02
N ASP A 3 14.08 -4.05 7.20
CA ASP A 3 12.83 -3.27 7.32
C ASP A 3 13.07 -1.81 6.87
N GLU A 4 14.23 -1.24 7.14
CA GLU A 4 14.62 0.10 6.67
C GLU A 4 14.72 0.15 5.15
N ARG A 5 15.32 -0.88 4.53
CA ARG A 5 15.40 -0.95 3.07
C ARG A 5 14.01 -1.07 2.44
N GLN A 6 13.12 -1.86 3.04
CA GLN A 6 11.73 -1.92 2.59
C GLN A 6 11.06 -0.54 2.63
N ALA A 7 11.24 0.21 3.72
CA ALA A 7 10.68 1.56 3.86
C ALA A 7 11.18 2.51 2.76
N GLU A 8 12.49 2.50 2.47
CA GLU A 8 13.09 3.29 1.38
C GLU A 8 12.49 2.94 0.02
N LEU A 9 12.41 1.66 -0.31
CA LEU A 9 11.91 1.22 -1.62
C LEU A 9 10.42 1.54 -1.80
N ILE A 10 9.60 1.39 -0.75
CA ILE A 10 8.19 1.79 -0.77
C ILE A 10 8.09 3.31 -1.01
N ALA A 11 8.87 4.10 -0.28
CA ALA A 11 8.85 5.56 -0.39
C ALA A 11 9.22 6.01 -1.80
N THR A 12 10.28 5.44 -2.37
CA THR A 12 10.72 5.73 -3.75
C THR A 12 9.65 5.36 -4.77
N ALA A 13 9.11 4.14 -4.74
CA ALA A 13 8.09 3.70 -5.68
C ALA A 13 6.81 4.54 -5.61
N CYS A 14 6.36 4.90 -4.39
CA CYS A 14 5.18 5.76 -4.23
C CYS A 14 5.45 7.20 -4.67
N LYS A 15 6.66 7.73 -4.43
CA LYS A 15 7.05 9.08 -4.88
C LYS A 15 7.06 9.18 -6.40
N GLU A 16 7.58 8.17 -7.10
CA GLU A 16 7.55 8.10 -8.57
C GLU A 16 6.12 8.10 -9.14
N ALA A 17 5.18 7.51 -8.41
CA ALA A 17 3.75 7.53 -8.75
C ALA A 17 3.01 8.81 -8.29
N GLY A 18 3.72 9.83 -7.78
CA GLY A 18 3.12 11.08 -7.29
C GLY A 18 2.40 10.96 -5.95
N LEU A 19 2.64 9.89 -5.19
CA LEU A 19 2.04 9.61 -3.87
C LEU A 19 3.07 9.80 -2.75
N ASP A 20 3.79 10.93 -2.80
CA ASP A 20 4.75 11.27 -1.76
C ASP A 20 4.09 11.30 -0.37
N GLY A 21 4.85 10.94 0.64
CA GLY A 21 4.38 10.95 2.02
C GLY A 21 5.10 9.98 2.93
N HIS A 22 4.65 9.98 4.18
CA HIS A 22 5.28 9.26 5.28
C HIS A 22 5.07 7.73 5.21
N ILE A 23 6.15 6.98 5.50
CA ILE A 23 6.10 5.54 5.75
C ILE A 23 5.71 5.28 7.21
N LYS A 24 4.60 4.58 7.40
CA LYS A 24 4.14 4.16 8.72
C LYS A 24 4.78 2.82 9.11
N TRP A 25 5.02 2.63 10.39
CA TRP A 25 5.60 1.41 10.93
C TRP A 25 4.59 0.68 11.80
N ILE A 26 4.19 -0.52 11.39
CA ILE A 26 3.36 -1.42 12.19
C ILE A 26 4.29 -2.31 13.01
N LYS A 27 4.40 -2.04 14.31
CA LYS A 27 5.28 -2.79 15.23
C LYS A 27 4.51 -3.88 16.00
N ARG A 28 3.20 -3.68 16.16
CA ARG A 28 2.26 -4.57 16.85
C ARG A 28 0.86 -4.39 16.28
N ALA A 29 -0.01 -5.38 16.48
CA ALA A 29 -1.38 -5.40 15.95
C ALA A 29 -2.17 -4.11 16.17
N LYS A 30 -2.00 -3.46 17.33
CA LYS A 30 -2.72 -2.22 17.66
C LYS A 30 -2.27 -0.98 16.88
N ASP A 31 -1.13 -1.05 16.18
CA ASP A 31 -0.67 0.05 15.33
C ASP A 31 -1.40 0.03 13.96
N ALA A 32 -2.04 -1.10 13.60
CA ALA A 32 -2.91 -1.25 12.43
C ALA A 32 -4.31 -0.68 12.71
N GLN A 33 -4.54 0.53 12.23
CA GLN A 33 -5.73 1.34 12.43
C GLN A 33 -6.73 1.18 11.29
N THR A 34 -6.24 1.08 10.04
CA THR A 34 -7.11 0.93 8.87
C THR A 34 -7.38 -0.55 8.54
N TRP A 35 -8.38 -0.82 7.72
CA TRP A 35 -8.72 -2.20 7.35
C TRP A 35 -7.64 -2.82 6.46
N ALA A 36 -7.07 -2.05 5.52
CA ALA A 36 -5.96 -2.50 4.71
C ALA A 36 -4.71 -2.79 5.56
N GLU A 37 -4.41 -1.93 6.56
CA GLU A 37 -3.33 -2.18 7.52
C GLU A 37 -3.55 -3.47 8.33
N ARG A 38 -4.79 -3.76 8.74
CA ARG A 38 -5.11 -5.00 9.48
C ARG A 38 -4.93 -6.26 8.64
N ILE A 39 -5.09 -6.15 7.31
CA ILE A 39 -4.75 -7.24 6.39
C ILE A 39 -3.23 -7.35 6.29
N ALA A 40 -2.52 -6.23 6.08
CA ALA A 40 -1.06 -6.18 5.99
C ALA A 40 -0.36 -6.72 7.26
N GLU A 41 -0.89 -6.41 8.45
CA GLU A 41 -0.33 -6.84 9.73
C GLU A 41 -0.19 -8.36 9.85
N ARG A 42 -1.07 -9.12 9.19
CA ARG A 42 -1.01 -10.59 9.14
C ARG A 42 0.25 -11.12 8.46
N PHE A 43 0.94 -10.29 7.67
CA PHE A 43 2.17 -10.62 6.96
C PHE A 43 3.44 -10.14 7.68
N ARG A 44 3.31 -9.51 8.86
CA ARG A 44 4.44 -8.93 9.60
C ARG A 44 5.41 -9.98 10.16
N ASN A 45 4.97 -11.21 10.40
CA ASN A 45 5.78 -12.33 10.90
C ASN A 45 6.73 -11.95 12.06
N SER A 46 6.19 -11.28 13.08
CA SER A 46 6.91 -10.80 14.28
C SER A 46 7.97 -9.70 14.05
N ARG A 47 8.17 -9.20 12.83
CA ARG A 47 9.07 -8.08 12.51
C ARG A 47 8.38 -6.72 12.69
N GLN A 48 9.07 -5.63 12.32
CA GLN A 48 8.39 -4.37 12.06
C GLN A 48 7.98 -4.35 10.58
N LEU A 49 6.76 -3.90 10.30
CA LEU A 49 6.28 -3.81 8.93
C LEU A 49 6.16 -2.34 8.51
N PRO A 50 7.09 -1.84 7.67
CA PRO A 50 6.95 -0.53 7.05
C PRO A 50 5.86 -0.60 5.97
N VAL A 51 4.96 0.38 5.98
CA VAL A 51 3.83 0.45 5.06
C VAL A 51 3.61 1.87 4.55
N LYS A 52 3.03 1.99 3.36
CA LYS A 52 2.51 3.25 2.84
C LYS A 52 1.01 3.12 2.58
N ASN A 53 0.24 3.99 3.22
CA ASN A 53 -1.18 4.08 2.92
C ASN A 53 -1.45 5.09 1.81
N SER A 54 -2.51 4.84 1.05
CA SER A 54 -3.05 5.75 0.04
C SER A 54 -4.55 5.50 -0.11
N TYR A 55 -5.28 6.58 -0.42
CA TYR A 55 -6.67 6.48 -0.87
C TYR A 55 -6.79 6.53 -2.40
N MET A 56 -5.69 6.71 -3.13
CA MET A 56 -5.65 6.79 -4.60
C MET A 56 -6.69 7.76 -5.21
N TYR A 57 -6.89 8.92 -4.56
CA TYR A 57 -7.88 9.92 -4.97
C TYR A 57 -9.34 9.42 -5.00
N CYS A 58 -9.60 8.29 -4.35
CA CYS A 58 -10.94 7.76 -4.10
C CYS A 58 -11.37 8.13 -2.67
N ASP A 59 -12.66 8.24 -2.42
CA ASP A 59 -13.17 8.64 -1.10
C ASP A 59 -13.26 7.46 -0.13
N LYS A 60 -13.54 6.26 -0.64
CA LYS A 60 -13.88 5.07 0.17
C LYS A 60 -12.94 3.90 -0.03
N LEU A 61 -11.78 4.11 -0.64
CA LEU A 61 -10.76 3.09 -0.90
C LEU A 61 -9.56 3.29 0.02
N ASP A 62 -9.28 2.33 0.87
CA ASP A 62 -8.08 2.27 1.71
C ASP A 62 -7.11 1.26 1.09
N MET A 63 -5.90 1.69 0.75
CA MET A 63 -4.83 0.83 0.24
C MET A 63 -3.58 0.95 1.11
N CYS A 64 -2.89 -0.18 1.30
CA CYS A 64 -1.70 -0.31 2.12
C CYS A 64 -0.64 -1.11 1.35
N PHE A 65 0.46 -0.45 0.96
CA PHE A 65 1.59 -1.04 0.25
C PHE A 65 2.68 -1.47 1.23
N PHE A 66 3.22 -2.67 1.05
CA PHE A 66 4.24 -3.26 1.91
C PHE A 66 5.01 -4.37 1.20
N TYR A 67 6.07 -4.88 1.81
CA TYR A 67 6.75 -6.09 1.35
C TYR A 67 6.41 -7.27 2.26
N GLY A 68 6.14 -8.43 1.65
CA GLY A 68 6.08 -9.69 2.38
C GLY A 68 7.47 -10.15 2.84
N GLU A 69 7.52 -11.21 3.65
CA GLU A 69 8.76 -11.76 4.23
C GLU A 69 9.84 -12.07 3.18
N THR A 70 9.42 -12.57 2.01
CA THR A 70 10.31 -12.91 0.88
C THR A 70 10.76 -11.71 0.05
N GLY A 71 10.41 -10.47 0.45
CA GLY A 71 10.67 -9.27 -0.33
C GLY A 71 9.74 -9.11 -1.54
N THR A 72 8.68 -9.90 -1.64
CA THR A 72 7.65 -9.73 -2.68
C THR A 72 6.79 -8.48 -2.38
N PRO A 73 6.61 -7.54 -3.32
CA PRO A 73 5.68 -6.41 -3.16
C PRO A 73 4.25 -6.88 -2.95
N HIS A 74 3.56 -6.28 -1.98
CA HIS A 74 2.17 -6.57 -1.66
C HIS A 74 1.38 -5.26 -1.57
N MET A 75 0.07 -5.36 -1.84
CA MET A 75 -0.89 -4.33 -1.53
C MET A 75 -2.11 -4.99 -0.90
N ALA A 76 -2.48 -4.54 0.30
CA ALA A 76 -3.79 -4.80 0.88
C ALA A 76 -4.74 -3.66 0.50
N TYR A 77 -6.02 -3.96 0.32
CA TYR A 77 -7.04 -2.96 0.04
C TYR A 77 -8.34 -3.29 0.77
N ALA A 78 -9.09 -2.26 1.12
CA ALA A 78 -10.43 -2.36 1.68
C ALA A 78 -11.27 -1.16 1.23
N GLY A 79 -12.56 -1.35 1.01
CA GLY A 79 -13.43 -0.25 0.63
C GLY A 79 -14.88 -0.68 0.47
N TYR A 80 -15.76 0.31 0.39
CA TYR A 80 -17.17 0.10 0.09
C TYR A 80 -17.67 1.23 -0.80
N VAL A 81 -18.67 0.95 -1.62
CA VAL A 81 -19.25 1.92 -2.55
C VAL A 81 -20.75 1.76 -2.58
N THR A 82 -21.46 2.84 -2.91
CA THR A 82 -22.89 2.82 -3.21
C THR A 82 -23.10 2.97 -4.71
N ALA A 83 -24.30 2.68 -5.21
CA ALA A 83 -24.64 2.82 -6.63
C ALA A 83 -24.39 4.23 -7.20
N SER A 84 -24.32 5.26 -6.36
CA SER A 84 -24.09 6.66 -6.72
C SER A 84 -22.68 7.16 -6.39
N SER A 85 -21.78 6.30 -5.91
CA SER A 85 -20.43 6.73 -5.51
C SER A 85 -19.60 7.15 -6.73
N PRO A 86 -18.97 8.35 -6.71
CA PRO A 86 -18.04 8.78 -7.74
C PRO A 86 -16.88 7.79 -7.98
N ASP A 87 -16.49 7.04 -6.95
CA ASP A 87 -15.43 6.04 -7.04
C ASP A 87 -15.73 5.00 -8.12
N ILE A 88 -17.00 4.60 -8.28
CA ILE A 88 -17.45 3.67 -9.34
C ILE A 88 -18.01 4.35 -10.58
N THR A 89 -18.74 5.46 -10.44
CA THR A 89 -19.45 6.08 -11.56
C THR A 89 -18.52 6.87 -12.48
N GLU A 90 -17.39 7.35 -11.96
CA GLU A 90 -16.39 8.14 -12.71
C GLU A 90 -15.14 7.31 -13.06
N GLY A 91 -15.16 6.00 -12.81
CA GLY A 91 -14.04 5.10 -13.12
C GLY A 91 -12.80 5.27 -12.23
N LYS A 92 -12.89 5.99 -11.11
CA LYS A 92 -11.74 6.25 -10.22
C LYS A 92 -11.14 4.99 -9.64
N LEU A 93 -11.95 3.97 -9.29
CA LEU A 93 -11.42 2.69 -8.83
C LEU A 93 -10.51 2.03 -9.88
N LEU A 94 -10.89 2.04 -11.16
CA LEU A 94 -10.07 1.44 -12.21
C LEU A 94 -8.72 2.16 -12.34
N GLU A 95 -8.72 3.49 -12.25
CA GLU A 95 -7.51 4.29 -12.27
C GLU A 95 -6.64 4.06 -11.02
N ALA A 96 -7.25 3.94 -9.84
CA ALA A 96 -6.57 3.61 -8.60
C ALA A 96 -5.83 2.26 -8.70
N PHE A 97 -6.50 1.21 -9.18
CA PHE A 97 -5.87 -0.10 -9.35
C PHE A 97 -4.82 -0.11 -10.48
N ARG A 98 -4.99 0.70 -11.54
CA ARG A 98 -3.96 0.90 -12.56
C ARG A 98 -2.68 1.49 -11.97
N ARG A 99 -2.80 2.54 -11.13
CA ARG A 99 -1.66 3.15 -10.43
C ARG A 99 -1.05 2.22 -9.39
N ALA A 100 -1.88 1.50 -8.63
CA ALA A 100 -1.40 0.50 -7.68
C ALA A 100 -0.54 -0.57 -8.37
N ARG A 101 -0.95 -1.03 -9.55
CA ARG A 101 -0.14 -1.97 -10.36
C ARG A 101 1.20 -1.37 -10.78
N GLN A 102 1.24 -0.09 -11.16
CA GLN A 102 2.49 0.59 -11.48
C GLN A 102 3.43 0.60 -10.26
N ILE A 103 2.92 1.02 -9.09
CA ILE A 103 3.69 1.04 -7.83
C ILE A 103 4.23 -0.34 -7.48
N LEU A 104 3.42 -1.38 -7.56
CA LEU A 104 3.87 -2.75 -7.28
C LEU A 104 4.96 -3.22 -8.26
N SER A 105 4.88 -2.79 -9.52
CA SER A 105 5.90 -3.10 -10.53
C SER A 105 7.21 -2.38 -10.22
N THR A 106 7.15 -1.08 -9.91
CA THR A 106 8.32 -0.30 -9.49
C THR A 106 8.94 -0.84 -8.20
N MET A 107 8.14 -1.21 -7.20
CA MET A 107 8.62 -1.88 -5.99
C MET A 107 9.38 -3.17 -6.34
N LYS A 108 8.84 -3.98 -7.25
CA LYS A 108 9.50 -5.21 -7.70
C LYS A 108 10.84 -4.91 -8.34
N GLU A 109 10.87 -3.99 -9.30
CA GLU A 109 12.09 -3.59 -10.03
C GLU A 109 13.18 -3.07 -9.06
N LEU A 110 12.78 -2.23 -8.10
CA LEU A 110 13.69 -1.70 -7.08
C LEU A 110 14.22 -2.75 -6.09
N ALA A 111 13.51 -3.87 -5.93
CA ALA A 111 13.94 -4.96 -5.05
C ALA A 111 14.86 -5.96 -5.78
N GLU A 112 14.79 -6.02 -7.10
CA GLU A 112 15.61 -6.90 -7.95
C GLU A 112 16.91 -6.22 -8.44
N GLY A 113 16.95 -4.88 -8.47
CA GLY A 113 18.13 -4.07 -8.79
C GLY A 113 19.06 -3.81 -7.61
#